data_AF-A0A7S4B5W8-F1
#
_entry.id   AF-A0A7S4B5W8-F1
#
_cell.length_a   1.000
_cell.length_b   1.000
_cell.length_c   1.000
_cell.angle_alpha   90.00
_cell.angle_beta   90.00
_cell.angle_gamma   90.00
#
_symmetry.space_group_name_H-M   'P 1'
#
loop_
_entity.id
_entity.type
_entity.pdbx_description
1 polymer ?
#
loop_
_entity_poly.entity_id
_entity_poly.type
_entity_poly.pdbx_seq_one_letter_code
_entity_poly.pdbx_strand_id
1 'polypeptide(L)'
;PRSARPLLLPRRRQPRRAPLTFREAKSSLCRTSPQALASDKTSGFFVPGAIDRFRGTGGVRLEDVVVVCADGVDNYTLCPRTVDEVEHVMSGGAWPPARDDAPWLRRRWGTCKDGKMVDRALGNAA
;
A
#
# COMPACT_ATOMS: atom_id res chain seq x y z
N PRO A 1 9.17 0.08 45.11
CA PRO A 1 7.96 0.61 44.43
C PRO A 1 8.24 0.99 42.96
N ARG A 2 7.96 0.08 42.02
CA ARG A 2 8.11 0.35 40.58
C ARG A 2 6.94 1.23 40.12
N SER A 3 7.23 2.43 39.65
CA SER A 3 6.22 3.33 39.10
C SER A 3 5.54 2.67 37.90
N ALA A 4 4.21 2.63 37.92
CA ALA A 4 3.42 2.16 36.81
C ALA A 4 3.60 3.11 35.62
N ARG A 5 4.14 2.59 34.51
CA ARG A 5 4.11 3.30 33.23
C ARG A 5 2.64 3.47 32.80
N PRO A 6 2.22 4.64 32.29
CA PRO A 6 0.87 4.81 31.81
C PRO A 6 0.64 3.87 30.62
N LEU A 7 -0.43 3.07 30.68
CA LEU A 7 -0.95 2.35 29.53
C LEU A 7 -1.29 3.40 28.46
N LEU A 8 -0.50 3.40 27.37
CA LEU A 8 -0.83 4.16 26.17
C LEU A 8 -2.19 3.65 25.67
N LEU A 9 -3.26 4.43 25.85
CA LEU A 9 -4.53 4.15 25.20
C LEU A 9 -4.27 4.06 23.69
N PRO A 10 -4.83 3.06 22.98
CA PRO A 10 -4.77 3.03 21.52
C PRO A 10 -5.36 4.34 21.01
N ARG A 11 -4.61 5.09 20.20
CA ARG A 11 -5.08 6.34 19.60
C ARG A 11 -6.33 6.02 18.76
N ARG A 12 -7.52 6.31 19.28
CA ARG A 12 -8.75 6.32 18.48
C ARG A 12 -8.55 7.33 17.37
N ARG A 13 -8.72 6.88 16.12
CA ARG A 13 -8.65 7.73 14.92
C ARG A 13 -9.76 8.77 15.04
N GLN A 14 -9.38 10.03 15.27
CA GLN A 14 -10.32 11.14 15.19
C GLN A 14 -10.53 11.48 13.71
N PRO A 15 -11.76 11.81 13.28
CA PRO A 15 -12.04 12.28 11.93
C PRO A 15 -11.54 13.72 11.78
N ARG A 16 -10.22 13.89 11.77
CA ARG A 16 -9.59 15.12 11.32
C ARG A 16 -9.02 14.81 9.95
N ARG A 17 -9.34 15.65 8.95
CA ARG A 17 -8.77 15.60 7.59
C ARG A 17 -7.26 15.82 7.69
N ALA A 18 -6.53 14.76 7.98
CA ALA A 18 -5.09 14.75 8.05
C ALA A 18 -4.60 13.78 6.98
N PRO A 19 -3.64 14.18 6.13
CA PRO A 19 -2.99 13.24 5.23
C PRO A 19 -2.26 12.18 6.07
N LEU A 20 -2.52 10.92 5.73
CA LEU A 20 -1.91 9.73 6.32
C LEU A 20 -1.13 9.00 5.24
N THR A 21 -0.01 8.42 5.61
CA THR A 21 0.67 7.45 4.75
C THR A 21 0.13 6.07 5.10
N PHE A 22 -0.50 5.41 4.14
CA PHE A 22 -0.86 4.01 4.27
C PHE A 22 0.30 3.16 3.73
N ARG A 23 0.81 2.28 4.58
CA ARG A 23 1.91 1.38 4.24
C ARG A 23 1.42 -0.04 4.42
N GLU A 24 1.20 -0.73 3.32
CA GLU A 24 1.13 -2.19 3.33
C GLU A 24 2.48 -2.74 2.89
N ALA A 25 3.20 -3.31 3.85
CA ALA A 25 4.45 -4.00 3.59
C ALA A 25 4.16 -5.49 3.44
N LYS A 26 4.27 -6.01 2.22
CA LYS A 26 4.45 -7.44 1.98
C LYS A 26 5.93 -7.68 1.64
N SER A 27 6.77 -7.65 2.67
CA SER A 27 8.13 -8.15 2.52
C SER A 27 8.05 -9.62 2.10
N SER A 28 8.41 -9.95 0.85
CA SER A 28 8.70 -11.35 0.55
C SER A 28 9.83 -11.78 1.49
N LEU A 29 9.52 -12.78 2.31
CA LEU A 29 10.23 -14.02 2.60
C LEU A 29 11.76 -14.16 2.36
N CYS A 30 12.51 -13.15 1.96
CA CYS A 30 13.97 -13.18 1.89
C CYS A 30 14.60 -13.24 3.29
N ARG A 31 13.88 -12.79 4.32
CA ARG A 31 14.29 -12.89 5.73
C ARG A 31 13.23 -13.61 6.55
N THR A 32 12.83 -14.81 6.13
CA THR A 32 12.14 -15.71 7.06
C THR A 32 13.08 -15.93 8.23
N SER A 33 12.69 -15.48 9.42
CA SER A 33 13.55 -15.60 10.60
C SER A 33 13.81 -17.08 10.85
N PRO A 34 15.07 -17.54 10.95
CA PRO A 34 15.38 -18.91 11.34
C PRO A 34 14.67 -19.31 12.65
N GLN A 35 14.45 -18.34 13.55
CA GLN A 35 13.74 -18.53 14.81
C GLN A 35 12.26 -18.87 14.60
N ALA A 36 11.62 -18.33 13.55
CA ALA A 36 10.22 -18.63 13.23
C ALA A 36 10.04 -20.03 12.63
N LEU A 37 11.04 -20.51 11.89
CA LEU A 37 11.05 -21.87 11.35
C LEU A 37 11.37 -22.92 12.43
N ALA A 38 12.17 -22.56 13.44
CA ALA A 38 12.58 -23.45 14.52
C ALA A 38 11.63 -23.44 15.74
N SER A 39 10.65 -22.54 15.81
CA SER A 39 9.74 -22.46 16.96
C SER A 39 8.54 -23.39 16.79
N ASP A 40 8.26 -24.22 17.79
CA ASP A 40 7.09 -25.11 17.82
C ASP A 40 5.75 -24.39 17.67
N LYS A 41 5.70 -23.09 18.01
CA LYS A 41 4.48 -22.28 17.91
C LYS A 41 4.19 -21.81 16.48
N THR A 42 5.20 -21.75 15.62
CA THR A 42 5.08 -21.14 14.29
C THR A 42 5.54 -22.05 13.14
N SER A 43 6.39 -23.04 13.41
CA SER A 43 6.96 -23.96 12.43
C SER A 43 5.89 -24.71 11.62
N GLY A 44 4.77 -25.09 12.25
CA GLY A 44 3.66 -25.80 11.61
C GLY A 44 2.93 -25.01 10.50
N PHE A 45 3.12 -23.70 10.40
CA PHE A 45 2.53 -22.87 9.33
C PHE A 45 3.44 -22.73 8.09
N PHE A 46 4.66 -23.27 8.15
CA PHE A 46 5.66 -23.10 7.12
C PHE A 46 5.92 -24.42 6.39
N VAL A 47 5.92 -24.38 5.05
CA VAL A 47 6.35 -25.49 4.20
C VAL A 47 7.75 -25.15 3.67
N PRO A 48 8.85 -25.70 4.23
CA PRO A 48 10.21 -25.24 3.93
C PRO A 48 10.55 -25.24 2.43
N GLY A 49 10.21 -26.31 1.70
CA GLY A 49 10.46 -26.39 0.26
C GLY A 49 9.72 -25.33 -0.56
N ALA A 50 8.54 -24.87 -0.11
CA ALA A 50 7.83 -23.79 -0.78
C ALA A 50 8.49 -22.43 -0.51
N ILE A 51 9.02 -22.23 0.71
CA ILE A 51 9.68 -21.00 1.16
C ILE A 51 11.02 -20.80 0.47
N ASP A 52 11.78 -21.86 0.27
CA ASP A 52 13.11 -21.78 -0.33
C ASP A 52 13.08 -21.17 -1.74
N ARG A 53 11.99 -21.36 -2.49
CA ARG A 53 11.78 -20.72 -3.80
C ARG A 53 11.70 -19.18 -3.75
N PHE A 54 11.39 -18.61 -2.60
CA PHE A 54 11.26 -17.16 -2.40
C PHE A 54 12.47 -16.56 -1.66
N ARG A 55 13.51 -17.34 -1.38
CA ARG A 55 14.76 -16.80 -0.83
C ARG A 55 15.48 -15.98 -1.91
N GLY A 56 16.05 -14.85 -1.51
CA GLY A 56 16.79 -13.96 -2.41
C GLY A 56 15.92 -13.07 -3.32
N THR A 57 14.60 -13.24 -3.35
CA THR A 57 13.70 -12.40 -4.17
C THR A 57 13.56 -10.96 -3.66
N GLY A 58 14.08 -10.64 -2.48
CA GLY A 58 13.94 -9.32 -1.86
C GLY A 58 12.56 -9.12 -1.22
N GLY A 59 11.90 -7.98 -1.47
CA GLY A 59 10.61 -7.59 -0.89
C GLY A 59 9.89 -6.54 -1.74
N VAL A 60 8.56 -6.61 -1.83
CA VAL A 60 7.75 -5.59 -2.51
C VAL A 60 7.00 -4.76 -1.47
N ARG A 61 6.98 -3.44 -1.65
CA ARG A 61 6.28 -2.53 -0.74
C ARG A 61 5.51 -1.50 -1.54
N LEU A 62 4.21 -1.41 -1.28
CA LEU A 62 3.32 -0.43 -1.90
C LEU A 62 2.95 0.59 -0.81
N GLU A 63 3.19 1.87 -1.09
CA GLU A 63 2.93 2.98 -0.17
C GLU A 63 2.06 4.02 -0.84
N ASP A 64 0.94 4.38 -0.20
CA ASP A 64 0.02 5.41 -0.68
C ASP A 64 -0.09 6.56 0.33
N VAL A 65 -0.27 7.77 -0.20
CA VAL A 65 -0.63 8.96 0.57
C VAL A 65 -2.12 9.16 0.45
N VAL A 66 -2.83 9.04 1.58
CA VAL A 66 -4.28 9.04 1.62
C VAL A 66 -4.82 10.03 2.62
N VAL A 67 -6.00 10.60 2.36
CA VAL A 67 -6.77 11.36 3.34
C VAL A 67 -8.00 10.55 3.70
N VAL A 68 -8.21 10.32 5.00
CA VAL A 68 -9.40 9.64 5.50
C VAL A 68 -10.55 10.64 5.61
N CYS A 69 -11.64 10.35 4.92
CA CYS A 69 -12.86 11.14 4.84
C CYS A 69 -14.00 10.42 5.59
N ALA A 70 -15.13 11.10 5.80
CA ALA A 70 -16.27 10.51 6.52
C ALA A 70 -16.92 9.34 5.77
N ASP A 71 -16.82 9.36 4.44
CA ASP A 71 -17.40 8.44 3.47
C ASP A 71 -16.38 7.47 2.86
N GLY A 72 -15.10 7.56 3.24
CA GLY A 72 -14.07 6.68 2.71
C GLY A 72 -12.67 7.30 2.75
N VAL A 73 -11.95 7.17 1.64
CA VAL A 73 -10.55 7.60 1.50
C VAL A 73 -10.36 8.29 0.15
N ASP A 74 -9.62 9.40 0.16
CA ASP A 74 -9.06 10.03 -1.03
C ASP A 74 -7.59 9.63 -1.15
N ASN A 75 -7.20 8.98 -2.26
CA ASN A 75 -5.81 8.56 -2.51
C ASN A 75 -5.10 9.54 -3.44
N TYR A 76 -4.00 10.15 -2.99
CA TYR A 76 -3.21 11.13 -3.75
C TYR A 76 -2.01 10.51 -4.46
N THR A 77 -1.75 9.23 -4.29
CA THR A 77 -0.68 8.54 -4.99
C THR A 77 -1.15 8.05 -6.36
N LEU A 78 -0.59 8.64 -7.41
CA LEU A 78 -0.93 8.36 -8.81
C LEU A 78 0.11 7.43 -9.47
N CYS A 79 0.45 6.34 -8.80
CA CYS A 79 1.35 5.32 -9.34
C CYS A 79 0.56 4.15 -9.94
N PRO A 80 1.12 3.45 -10.95
CA PRO A 80 0.58 2.18 -11.41
C PRO A 80 0.61 1.16 -10.26
N ARG A 81 -0.48 0.43 -10.07
CA ARG A 81 -0.69 -0.52 -8.95
C ARG A 81 -1.08 -1.91 -9.43
N THR A 82 -1.89 -2.02 -10.48
CA THR A 82 -2.20 -3.32 -11.06
C THR A 82 -1.00 -3.85 -11.83
N VAL A 83 -0.94 -5.17 -12.03
CA VAL A 83 0.11 -5.79 -12.84
C VAL A 83 0.09 -5.20 -14.25
N ASP A 84 -1.10 -5.13 -14.86
CA ASP A 84 -1.29 -4.60 -16.21
C ASP A 84 -0.84 -3.13 -16.35
N GLU A 85 -1.16 -2.27 -15.36
CA GLU A 85 -0.70 -0.88 -15.33
C GLU A 85 0.83 -0.80 -15.27
N VAL A 86 1.45 -1.60 -14.40
CA VAL A 86 2.91 -1.62 -14.22
C VAL A 86 3.60 -2.10 -15.50
N GLU A 87 3.14 -3.22 -16.07
CA GLU A 87 3.70 -3.79 -17.29
C GLU A 87 3.53 -2.84 -18.49
N HIS A 88 2.36 -2.20 -18.62
CA HIS A 88 2.12 -1.22 -19.67
C HIS A 88 3.11 -0.06 -19.60
N VAL A 89 3.28 0.56 -18.43
CA VAL A 89 4.23 1.67 -18.25
C VAL A 89 5.67 1.20 -18.46
N MET A 90 6.04 0.01 -17.96
CA MET A 90 7.39 -0.55 -18.17
C MET A 90 7.70 -0.84 -19.65
N SER A 91 6.68 -1.15 -20.46
CA SER A 91 6.81 -1.30 -21.92
C SER A 91 6.88 0.03 -22.69
N GLY A 92 6.89 1.18 -22.01
CA GLY A 92 6.90 2.51 -22.61
C GLY A 92 5.51 3.11 -22.87
N GLY A 93 4.48 2.51 -22.29
CA GLY A 93 3.11 3.02 -22.35
C GLY A 93 2.91 4.35 -21.62
N ALA A 94 1.84 5.05 -21.97
CA ALA A 94 1.55 6.37 -21.41
C ALA A 94 1.04 6.30 -19.97
N TRP A 95 1.47 7.25 -19.14
CA TRP A 95 0.94 7.48 -17.80
C TRP A 95 0.68 8.98 -17.58
N PRO A 96 -0.45 9.41 -16.99
CA PRO A 96 -1.60 8.63 -16.51
C PRO A 96 -2.34 7.85 -17.61
N PRO A 97 -3.07 6.77 -17.27
CA PRO A 97 -3.83 6.00 -18.24
C PRO A 97 -5.04 6.81 -18.75
N ALA A 98 -5.57 6.43 -19.92
CA ALA A 98 -6.77 7.07 -20.46
C ALA A 98 -8.05 6.72 -19.67
N ARG A 99 -8.06 5.52 -19.09
CA ARG A 99 -9.15 4.94 -18.30
C ARG A 99 -8.62 4.53 -16.93
N ASP A 100 -9.42 4.72 -15.88
CA ASP A 100 -9.09 4.16 -14.57
C ASP A 100 -9.67 2.75 -14.46
N ASP A 101 -8.81 1.75 -14.62
CA ASP A 101 -9.20 0.34 -14.48
C ASP A 101 -9.28 -0.12 -13.02
N ALA A 102 -8.81 0.71 -12.08
CA ALA A 102 -8.82 0.42 -10.66
C ALA A 102 -9.53 1.51 -9.82
N PRO A 103 -10.82 1.81 -10.10
CA PRO A 103 -11.55 2.89 -9.42
C PRO A 103 -11.71 2.65 -7.91
N TRP A 104 -11.60 1.40 -7.45
CA TRP A 104 -11.63 1.06 -6.02
C TRP A 104 -10.42 1.61 -5.24
N LEU A 105 -9.35 2.03 -5.92
CA LEU A 105 -8.19 2.68 -5.27
C LEU A 105 -8.48 4.14 -4.89
N ARG A 106 -9.63 4.71 -5.30
CA ARG A 106 -10.07 6.07 -4.97
C ARG A 106 -9.01 7.14 -5.25
N ARG A 107 -8.31 6.99 -6.38
CA ARG A 107 -7.25 7.91 -6.80
C ARG A 107 -7.84 9.26 -7.17
N ARG A 108 -7.28 10.33 -6.61
CA ARG A 108 -7.56 11.72 -6.97
C ARG A 108 -6.70 12.10 -8.14
N TRP A 109 -7.16 11.70 -9.33
CA TRP A 109 -6.57 12.11 -10.59
C TRP A 109 -6.61 13.64 -10.68
N GLY A 110 -5.44 14.27 -10.61
CA GLY A 110 -5.31 15.71 -10.62
C GLY A 110 -4.08 16.14 -11.39
N THR A 111 -4.16 17.31 -12.03
CA THR A 111 -3.02 17.96 -12.69
C THR A 111 -2.82 19.34 -12.10
N CYS A 112 -1.59 19.82 -12.03
CA CYS A 112 -1.34 21.21 -11.65
C CYS A 112 -1.56 22.10 -12.88
N LYS A 113 -2.50 23.04 -12.81
CA LYS A 113 -2.70 24.11 -13.78
C LYS A 113 -2.68 25.45 -13.05
N ASP A 114 -1.82 26.36 -13.49
CA ASP A 114 -1.67 27.71 -12.91
C ASP A 114 -1.47 27.72 -11.39
N GLY A 115 -0.67 26.77 -10.87
CA GLY A 115 -0.39 26.63 -9.44
C GLY A 115 -1.56 26.06 -8.62
N LYS A 116 -2.66 25.65 -9.26
CA LYS A 116 -3.81 25.01 -8.62
C LYS A 116 -3.91 23.54 -9.06
N MET A 117 -4.22 22.67 -8.10
CA MET A 117 -4.55 21.29 -8.40
C MET A 117 -5.97 21.27 -8.98
N VAL A 118 -6.11 20.82 -10.23
CA VAL A 118 -7.39 20.63 -10.89
C VAL A 118 -7.66 19.15 -11.05
N ASP A 119 -8.82 18.70 -10.61
CA ASP A 119 -9.26 17.31 -10.77
C ASP A 119 -9.40 17.01 -12.27
N ARG A 120 -8.86 15.88 -12.70
CA ARG A 120 -8.94 15.35 -14.06
C ARG A 120 -9.80 14.10 -14.02
N ALA A 121 -10.98 14.14 -14.61
CA ALA A 121 -11.75 12.92 -14.83
C ALA A 121 -11.02 12.03 -15.84
N LEU A 122 -10.74 10.78 -15.45
CA LEU A 122 -10.45 9.71 -16.40
C LEU A 122 -11.77 9.07 -16.83
N GLY A 123 -11.82 8.47 -18.02
CA GLY A 123 -13.00 7.70 -18.43
C GLY A 123 -13.25 6.56 -17.44
N ASN A 124 -14.52 6.31 -17.10
CA ASN A 124 -14.90 5.15 -16.30
C ASN A 124 -14.96 3.89 -17.17
N ALA A 125 -14.70 2.73 -16.57
CA ALA A 125 -15.00 1.46 -17.20
C ALA A 125 -16.51 1.27 -17.39
N ALA A 126 -16.92 0.78 -18.57
CA ALA A 126 -18.27 0.27 -18.81
C ALA A 126 -18.46 -1.09 -18.13
#